data_AF-A0A8T1A1H8-F1
#
_entry.id   AF-A0A8T1A1H8-F1
#
_cell.length_a   1.000
_cell.length_b   1.000
_cell.length_c   1.000
_cell.angle_alpha   90.00
_cell.angle_beta   90.00
_cell.angle_gamma   90.00
#
_symmetry.space_group_name_H-M   'P 1'
#
loop_
_entity.id
_entity.type
_entity.pdbx_description
1 polymer ?
#
loop_
_entity_poly.entity_id
_entity_poly.type
_entity_poly.pdbx_seq_one_letter_code
_entity_poly.pdbx_strand_id
1 'polypeptide(L)'
;MSDEKRRNYSEEEDVMLLRQVLGDRPFQAQRGKITGAWDALAAKLVADDSFPRLKLSGKNAQSRFDKLVKTRRQENEESMAASGVSEEESEKALLLDELIELVDDHTESVCAAKA
;
A
#
# COMPACT_ATOMS: atom_id res chain seq x y z
N MET A 1 33.66 3.90 2.06
CA MET A 1 32.60 3.44 1.16
C MET A 1 31.37 3.29 2.04
N SER A 2 30.57 4.35 2.13
CA SER A 2 29.58 4.51 3.20
C SER A 2 28.45 3.48 3.08
N ASP A 3 28.19 2.77 4.17
CA ASP A 3 27.05 1.85 4.35
C ASP A 3 25.75 2.50 3.85
N GLU A 4 25.21 1.98 2.75
CA GLU A 4 23.86 2.28 2.29
C GLU A 4 22.87 1.56 3.22
N LYS A 5 22.77 2.06 4.47
CA LYS A 5 21.79 1.60 5.45
C LYS A 5 20.42 1.58 4.76
N ARG A 6 19.71 0.45 4.87
CA ARG A 6 18.33 0.28 4.38
C ARG A 6 17.53 1.53 4.72
N ARG A 7 17.28 2.38 3.72
CA ARG A 7 16.55 3.63 3.91
C ARG A 7 15.09 3.25 4.16
N ASN A 8 14.67 3.30 5.42
CA ASN A 8 13.29 3.04 5.82
C ASN A 8 12.36 4.02 5.12
N TYR A 9 11.12 3.60 4.85
CA TYR A 9 10.11 4.47 4.25
C TYR A 9 9.71 5.57 5.22
N SER A 10 9.70 6.82 4.75
CA SER A 10 9.08 7.93 5.47
C SER A 10 7.56 7.88 5.32
N GLU A 11 6.84 8.64 6.15
CA GLU A 11 5.40 8.76 6.05
C GLU A 11 4.96 9.38 4.72
N GLU A 12 5.67 10.40 4.25
CA GLU A 12 5.44 11.02 2.94
C GLU A 12 5.61 10.00 1.79
N GLU A 13 6.66 9.17 1.83
CA GLU A 13 6.86 8.11 0.85
C GLU A 13 5.75 7.06 0.91
N ASP A 14 5.25 6.73 2.11
CA ASP A 14 4.10 5.85 2.28
C ASP A 14 2.83 6.47 1.68
N VAL A 15 2.54 7.74 1.95
CA VAL A 15 1.36 8.43 1.41
C VAL A 15 1.41 8.48 -0.12
N MET A 16 2.56 8.85 -0.71
CA MET A 16 2.71 8.84 -2.17
C MET A 16 2.53 7.45 -2.76
N LEU A 17 3.11 6.42 -2.12
CA LEU A 17 2.91 5.03 -2.52
C LEU A 17 1.43 4.64 -2.48
N LEU A 18 0.72 4.95 -1.39
CA LEU A 18 -0.68 4.60 -1.20
C LEU A 18 -1.59 5.30 -2.20
N ARG A 19 -1.39 6.61 -2.42
CA ARG A 19 -2.12 7.37 -3.46
C ARG A 19 -1.94 6.74 -4.84
N GLN A 20 -0.72 6.35 -5.21
CA GLN A 20 -0.46 5.70 -6.49
C GLN A 20 -1.10 4.31 -6.56
N VAL A 21 -1.08 3.54 -5.48
CA VAL A 21 -1.74 2.22 -5.39
C VAL A 21 -3.25 2.36 -5.54
N LEU A 22 -3.85 3.39 -4.96
CA LEU A 22 -5.29 3.67 -5.08
C LEU A 22 -5.69 4.01 -6.52
N GLY A 23 -4.86 4.77 -7.22
CA GLY A 23 -5.07 5.13 -8.63
C GLY A 23 -4.86 3.96 -9.61
N ASP A 24 -3.76 3.21 -9.47
CA ASP A 24 -3.37 2.17 -10.44
C ASP A 24 -3.93 0.77 -10.11
N ARG A 25 -4.31 0.54 -8.85
CA ARG A 25 -4.87 -0.73 -8.32
C ARG A 25 -4.10 -1.98 -8.78
N PRO A 26 -2.77 -2.04 -8.56
CA PRO A 26 -1.95 -3.17 -9.02
C PRO A 26 -2.38 -4.52 -8.42
N PHE A 27 -3.03 -4.51 -7.25
CA PHE A 27 -3.57 -5.70 -6.60
C PHE A 27 -4.80 -6.30 -7.32
N GLN A 28 -5.51 -5.51 -8.14
CA GLN A 28 -6.63 -5.97 -8.96
C GLN A 28 -6.21 -6.46 -10.35
N ALA A 29 -4.90 -6.44 -10.66
CA ALA A 29 -4.40 -6.88 -11.94
C ALA A 29 -4.68 -8.38 -12.18
N GLN A 30 -4.93 -8.74 -13.43
CA GLN A 30 -5.19 -10.13 -13.83
C GLN A 30 -4.06 -11.06 -13.34
N ARG A 31 -4.41 -12.28 -12.92
CA ARG A 31 -3.44 -13.32 -12.53
C ARG A 31 -2.35 -13.47 -13.62
N GLY A 32 -1.08 -13.39 -13.20
CA GLY A 32 0.08 -13.41 -14.11
C GLY A 32 0.55 -12.02 -14.56
N LYS A 33 -0.22 -10.95 -14.33
CA LYS A 33 0.16 -9.55 -14.60
C LYS A 33 0.42 -8.72 -13.35
N ILE A 34 0.11 -9.25 -12.17
CA ILE A 34 0.28 -8.57 -10.87
C ILE A 34 1.70 -8.01 -10.72
N THR A 35 2.73 -8.83 -10.95
CA THR A 35 4.13 -8.36 -10.86
C THR A 35 4.41 -7.19 -11.80
N GLY A 36 3.94 -7.27 -13.05
CA GLY A 36 4.11 -6.19 -14.01
C GLY A 36 3.35 -4.91 -13.64
N ALA A 37 2.18 -5.02 -13.01
CA ALA A 37 1.43 -3.88 -12.51
C ALA A 37 2.17 -3.16 -11.38
N TRP A 38 2.76 -3.92 -10.45
CA TRP A 38 3.60 -3.34 -9.39
C TRP A 38 4.88 -2.71 -9.95
N ASP A 39 5.52 -3.32 -10.94
CA ASP A 39 6.71 -2.74 -11.59
C ASP A 39 6.36 -1.43 -12.34
N ALA A 40 5.21 -1.39 -13.02
CA ALA A 40 4.73 -0.18 -13.68
C ALA A 40 4.43 0.94 -12.67
N LEU A 41 3.77 0.61 -11.54
CA LEU A 41 3.54 1.55 -10.46
C LEU A 41 4.85 2.11 -9.89
N ALA A 42 5.83 1.23 -9.63
CA ALA A 42 7.12 1.63 -9.10
C ALA A 42 7.88 2.55 -10.08
N ALA A 43 7.82 2.25 -11.38
CA ALA A 43 8.41 3.09 -12.42
C ALA A 43 7.76 4.48 -12.48
N LYS A 44 6.43 4.58 -12.33
CA LYS A 44 5.73 5.87 -12.25
C LYS A 44 6.17 6.70 -11.04
N LEU A 45 6.24 6.08 -9.86
CA LEU A 45 6.71 6.78 -8.66
C LEU A 45 8.14 7.29 -8.82
N VAL A 46 9.06 6.48 -9.35
CA VAL A 46 10.45 6.91 -9.57
C VAL A 46 10.58 8.00 -10.63
N ALA A 47 9.64 8.09 -11.57
CA ALA A 47 9.60 9.13 -12.60
C ALA A 47 8.98 10.45 -12.11
N ASP A 48 8.33 10.47 -10.94
CA ASP A 48 7.82 11.68 -10.30
C ASP A 48 8.95 12.36 -9.52
N ASP A 49 9.31 13.59 -9.90
CA ASP A 49 10.35 14.39 -9.24
C ASP A 49 10.04 14.65 -7.75
N SER A 50 8.78 14.55 -7.36
CA SER A 50 8.32 14.71 -5.97
C SER A 50 8.60 13.47 -5.12
N PHE A 51 8.86 12.31 -5.74
CA PHE A 51 9.08 11.07 -5.01
C PHE A 51 10.54 11.01 -4.50
N PRO A 52 10.77 10.92 -3.17
CA PRO A 52 12.11 11.05 -2.61
C PRO A 52 13.11 9.92 -2.98
N ARG A 53 12.63 8.82 -3.59
CA ARG A 53 13.46 7.65 -3.93
C ARG A 53 13.77 7.58 -5.41
N LEU A 54 15.07 7.56 -5.70
CA LEU A 54 15.61 7.37 -7.06
C LEU A 54 15.44 5.94 -7.60
N LYS A 55 15.16 4.96 -6.73
CA LYS A 55 15.01 3.55 -7.11
C LYS A 55 13.93 2.88 -6.26
N LEU A 56 12.96 2.26 -6.93
CA LEU A 56 11.92 1.44 -6.35
C LEU A 56 11.63 0.28 -7.33
N SER A 57 11.49 -0.94 -6.80
CA SER A 57 11.03 -2.09 -7.59
C SER A 57 9.59 -2.42 -7.23
N GLY A 58 8.84 -3.03 -8.15
CA GLY A 58 7.46 -3.44 -7.88
C GLY A 58 7.37 -4.38 -6.68
N LYS A 59 8.32 -5.31 -6.53
CA LYS A 59 8.41 -6.18 -5.35
C LYS A 59 8.55 -5.40 -4.03
N ASN A 60 9.36 -4.34 -4.02
CA ASN A 60 9.56 -3.54 -2.81
C ASN A 60 8.33 -2.67 -2.52
N ALA A 61 7.68 -2.13 -3.56
CA ALA A 61 6.43 -1.39 -3.45
C ALA A 61 5.31 -2.28 -2.88
N GLN A 62 5.13 -3.47 -3.47
CA GLN A 62 4.16 -4.47 -2.99
C GLN A 62 4.45 -4.87 -1.53
N SER A 63 5.69 -5.24 -1.22
CA SER A 63 6.05 -5.64 0.14
C SER A 63 5.84 -4.52 1.17
N ARG A 64 6.01 -3.26 0.77
CA ARG A 64 5.71 -2.12 1.65
C ARG A 64 4.21 -1.95 1.84
N PHE A 65 3.43 -2.01 0.76
CA PHE A 65 1.97 -1.96 0.80
C PHE A 65 1.39 -3.05 1.72
N ASP A 66 1.79 -4.31 1.54
CA ASP A 66 1.30 -5.44 2.35
C ASP A 66 1.57 -5.24 3.84
N LYS A 67 2.74 -4.68 4.19
CA LYS A 67 3.09 -4.36 5.58
C LYS A 67 2.20 -3.26 6.15
N LEU A 68 1.95 -2.19 5.39
CA LEU A 68 1.11 -1.08 5.84
C LEU A 68 -0.34 -1.52 6.05
N VAL A 69 -0.89 -2.29 5.10
CA VAL A 69 -2.23 -2.90 5.22
C VAL A 69 -2.32 -3.78 6.48
N LYS A 70 -1.33 -4.64 6.71
CA LYS A 70 -1.31 -5.50 7.89
C LYS A 70 -1.28 -4.69 9.19
N THR A 71 -0.46 -3.64 9.26
CA THR A 71 -0.36 -2.77 10.44
C THR A 71 -1.68 -2.05 10.71
N ARG A 72 -2.32 -1.45 9.69
CA ARG A 72 -3.59 -0.73 9.88
C ARG A 72 -4.71 -1.65 10.34
N ARG A 73 -4.79 -2.89 9.83
CA ARG A 73 -5.77 -3.87 10.31
C ARG A 73 -5.61 -4.15 11.81
N GLN A 74 -4.38 -4.32 12.26
CA GLN A 74 -4.09 -4.53 13.69
C GLN A 74 -4.48 -3.31 14.53
N GLU A 75 -4.16 -2.09 14.08
CA GLU A 75 -4.53 -0.84 14.76
C GLU A 75 -6.06 -0.68 14.85
N ASN A 76 -6.80 -1.05 13.80
CA ASN A 76 -8.26 -0.98 13.77
C ASN A 76 -8.88 -1.99 14.75
N GLU A 77 -8.35 -3.20 14.82
CA GLU A 77 -8.78 -4.22 15.80
C GLU A 77 -8.54 -3.77 17.25
N GLU A 78 -7.35 -3.23 17.53
CA GLU A 78 -6.98 -2.71 18.86
C GLU A 78 -7.86 -1.51 19.25
N SER A 79 -8.12 -0.60 18.31
CA SER A 79 -8.97 0.58 18.52
C SER A 79 -10.43 0.20 18.81
N MET A 80 -10.98 -0.78 18.08
CA MET A 80 -12.33 -1.31 18.34
C MET A 80 -12.42 -1.99 19.72
N ALA A 81 -11.36 -2.67 20.16
CA ALA A 81 -11.32 -3.31 21.47
C ALA A 81 -11.27 -2.30 22.63
N ALA A 82 -10.77 -1.07 22.39
CA ALA A 82 -10.51 -0.06 23.43
C ALA A 82 -11.69 0.90 23.73
N SER A 83 -12.90 0.70 23.18
CA SER A 83 -14.11 1.53 23.41
C SER A 83 -14.02 3.02 23.00
N GLY A 84 -13.04 3.40 22.18
CA GLY A 84 -13.14 4.43 21.13
C GLY A 84 -13.31 5.91 21.52
N VAL A 85 -12.20 6.64 21.65
CA VAL A 85 -12.12 8.02 21.16
C VAL A 85 -11.14 7.98 19.98
N SER A 86 -11.66 8.18 18.76
CA SER A 86 -10.80 8.27 17.57
C SER A 86 -10.18 9.66 17.54
N GLU A 87 -8.85 9.72 17.58
CA GLU A 87 -8.07 10.93 17.27
C GLU A 87 -8.15 11.23 15.76
N GLU A 88 -7.72 12.43 15.34
CA GLU A 88 -7.68 12.80 13.91
C GLU A 88 -6.97 11.72 13.08
N GLU A 89 -7.72 11.10 12.16
CA GLU A 89 -7.15 10.08 11.28
C GLU A 89 -6.23 10.76 10.27
N SER A 90 -4.93 10.42 10.34
CA SER A 90 -3.95 10.86 9.34
C SER A 90 -4.40 10.49 7.93
N GLU A 91 -3.97 11.26 6.93
CA GLU A 91 -4.27 10.92 5.52
C GLU A 91 -3.86 9.49 5.17
N LYS A 92 -2.73 9.03 5.71
CA LYS A 92 -2.24 7.68 5.55
C LYS A 92 -3.23 6.63 6.07
N ALA A 93 -3.86 6.89 7.22
CA ALA A 93 -4.86 6.00 7.81
C ALA A 93 -6.10 5.90 6.90
N LEU A 94 -6.64 7.06 6.46
CA LEU A 94 -7.78 7.11 5.55
C LEU A 94 -7.53 6.36 4.23
N LEU A 95 -6.36 6.59 3.62
CA LEU A 95 -5.95 5.88 2.40
C LEU A 95 -5.84 4.38 2.63
N LEU A 96 -5.34 3.95 3.80
CA LEU A 96 -5.20 2.53 4.11
C LEU A 96 -6.55 1.87 4.35
N ASP A 97 -7.50 2.54 5.00
CA ASP A 97 -8.84 1.98 5.22
C ASP A 97 -9.59 1.79 3.89
N GLU A 98 -9.54 2.79 2.99
CA GLU A 98 -10.13 2.68 1.65
C GLU A 98 -9.46 1.55 0.84
N LEU A 99 -8.13 1.45 0.89
CA LEU A 99 -7.40 0.39 0.19
C LEU A 99 -7.67 -1.00 0.77
N ILE A 100 -7.89 -1.11 2.08
CA ILE A 100 -8.27 -2.34 2.76
C ILE A 100 -9.63 -2.83 2.24
N GLU A 101 -10.62 -1.95 2.20
CA GLU A 101 -11.96 -2.26 1.68
C GLU A 101 -11.89 -2.75 0.22
N LEU A 102 -11.15 -2.04 -0.64
CA LEU A 102 -10.98 -2.43 -2.05
C LEU A 102 -10.24 -3.77 -2.23
N VAL A 103 -9.30 -4.10 -1.35
CA VAL A 103 -8.59 -5.38 -1.36
C VAL A 103 -9.50 -6.52 -0.92
N ASP A 104 -10.30 -6.31 0.12
CA ASP A 104 -11.23 -7.31 0.65
C ASP A 104 -12.34 -7.59 -0.37
N ASP A 105 -12.96 -6.55 -0.92
CA ASP A 105 -13.97 -6.65 -1.99
C ASP A 105 -13.45 -7.45 -3.19
N HIS A 106 -12.21 -7.15 -3.62
CA HIS A 106 -11.59 -7.86 -4.74
C HIS A 106 -11.35 -9.34 -4.39
N THR A 107 -10.90 -9.61 -3.17
CA THR A 107 -10.61 -10.96 -2.70
C THR A 107 -11.89 -11.79 -2.61
N GLU A 108 -12.97 -11.23 -2.07
CA GLU A 108 -14.28 -11.87 -1.99
C GLU A 108 -14.85 -12.17 -3.38
N SER A 109 -14.80 -11.20 -4.30
CA SER A 109 -15.25 -11.39 -5.69
C SER A 109 -14.48 -12.51 -6.41
N VAL A 110 -13.15 -12.57 -6.24
CA VAL A 110 -12.31 -13.61 -6.85
C VAL A 110 -12.55 -14.99 -6.21
N CYS A 111 -12.79 -15.06 -4.90
CA CYS A 111 -13.12 -16.31 -4.21
C CYS A 111 -14.51 -16.83 -4.61
N ALA A 112 -15.51 -15.95 -4.68
CA ALA A 112 -16.88 -16.28 -5.09
C ALA A 112 -16.93 -16.78 -6.54
N ALA A 113 -16.12 -16.21 -7.45
CA ALA A 113 -16.05 -16.63 -8.85
C ALA A 113 -15.38 -18.01 -9.07
N LYS A 114 -14.78 -18.61 -8.03
CA LYS A 114 -14.13 -19.92 -8.08
C LYS A 114 -14.93 -21.05 -7.42
N ALA A 115 -16.06 -20.73 -6.79
CA ALA A 115 -17.00 -21.69 -6.21
C ALA A 115 -18.00 -22.20 -7.26
#